data_AF-A0A7K5NUN7-F1
#
_entry.id   AF-A0A7K5NUN7-F1
#
_cell.length_a   1.000
_cell.length_b   1.000
_cell.length_c   1.000
_cell.angle_alpha   90.00
_cell.angle_beta   90.00
_cell.angle_gamma   90.00
#
_symmetry.space_group_name_H-M   'P 1'
#
loop_
_entity.id
_entity.type
_entity.pdbx_description
1 polymer ?
#
loop_
_entity_poly.entity_id
_entity_poly.type
_entity_poly.pdbx_seq_one_letter_code
_entity_poly.pdbx_strand_id
1 'polypeptide(L)'
;QVAGLAVIAFGLWLRFGGVMADFASDKKSPEYFFMGLYVLVGAGALMTTVGFFGCCGAARESQCLIGAFFACLLVIFAAEITAGVFAFIGKKVAIQEAQKIYEDIYDDYMKNPVGKVNSTIYHYHVALQCCGKGNTEKKMGLPCPENTQ
;
A
#
# COMPACT_ATOMS: atom_id res chain seq x y z
N GLN A 1 -13.30 -1.70 17.15
CA GLN A 1 -14.17 -1.04 16.14
C GLN A 1 -13.56 0.22 15.56
N VAL A 2 -13.23 1.21 16.40
CA VAL A 2 -12.70 2.52 15.98
C VAL A 2 -11.46 2.41 15.09
N ALA A 3 -10.60 1.41 15.33
CA ALA A 3 -9.46 1.11 14.48
C ALA A 3 -9.84 0.79 13.02
N GLY A 4 -10.95 0.10 12.76
CA GLY A 4 -11.39 -0.20 11.39
C GLY A 4 -11.86 1.04 10.64
N LEU A 5 -12.60 1.93 11.32
CA LEU A 5 -12.99 3.23 10.77
C LEU A 5 -11.78 4.12 10.49
N ALA A 6 -10.77 4.10 11.38
CA ALA A 6 -9.52 4.82 11.17
C ALA A 6 -8.76 4.31 9.94
N VAL A 7 -8.71 2.99 9.71
CA VAL A 7 -8.08 2.39 8.53
C VAL A 7 -8.82 2.77 7.24
N ILE A 8 -10.15 2.76 7.25
CA ILE A 8 -10.95 3.20 6.10
C ILE A 8 -10.70 4.69 5.82
N ALA A 9 -10.73 5.53 6.86
CA ALA A 9 -10.47 6.96 6.73
C ALA A 9 -9.05 7.23 6.20
N PHE A 10 -8.05 6.47 6.66
CA PHE A 10 -6.68 6.55 6.16
C PHE A 10 -6.56 6.09 4.70
N GLY A 11 -7.22 4.99 4.31
CA GLY A 11 -7.25 4.53 2.92
C GLY A 11 -7.93 5.53 1.97
N LEU A 12 -9.04 6.13 2.40
CA LEU A 12 -9.71 7.21 1.67
C LEU A 12 -8.87 8.49 1.63
N TRP A 13 -8.21 8.84 2.72
CA TRP A 13 -7.28 9.98 2.76
C TRP A 13 -6.14 9.77 1.75
N LEU A 14 -5.53 8.58 1.71
CA LEU A 14 -4.51 8.26 0.70
C LEU A 14 -5.05 8.36 -0.73
N ARG A 15 -6.32 8.01 -0.96
CA ARG A 15 -6.96 8.09 -2.30
C ARG A 15 -7.21 9.52 -2.77
N PHE A 16 -7.64 10.39 -1.86
CA PHE A 16 -8.22 11.70 -2.19
C PHE A 16 -7.40 12.92 -1.72
N GLY A 17 -6.58 12.78 -0.67
CA GLY A 17 -5.88 13.91 -0.03
C GLY A 17 -4.42 13.65 0.35
N GLY A 18 -3.91 12.44 0.18
CA GLY A 18 -2.51 12.08 0.48
C GLY A 18 -1.59 12.31 -0.72
N VAL A 19 -0.28 12.21 -0.47
CA VAL A 19 0.83 12.22 -1.46
C VAL A 19 0.55 11.30 -2.67
N MET A 20 -0.32 10.30 -2.51
CA MET A 20 -0.67 9.29 -3.51
C MET A 20 -1.86 9.67 -4.43
N ALA A 21 -2.65 10.69 -4.09
CA ALA A 21 -3.75 11.16 -4.91
C ALA A 21 -3.26 11.82 -6.21
N ASP A 22 -2.08 12.46 -6.17
CA ASP A 22 -1.43 13.05 -7.35
C ASP A 22 -0.99 11.94 -8.34
N PHE A 23 -0.58 10.75 -7.84
CA PHE A 23 -0.25 9.59 -8.68
C PHE A 23 -1.47 8.92 -9.30
N ALA A 24 -2.61 8.97 -8.61
CA ALA A 24 -3.86 8.34 -9.05
C ALA A 24 -4.58 9.13 -10.16
N SER A 25 -4.18 10.38 -10.43
CA SER A 25 -4.76 11.21 -11.49
C SER A 25 -4.03 11.07 -12.83
N ASP A 26 -2.82 10.52 -12.84
CA ASP A 26 -2.08 10.22 -14.06
C ASP A 26 -2.43 8.79 -14.48
N LYS A 27 -2.92 8.61 -15.72
CA LYS A 27 -3.47 7.36 -16.28
C LYS A 27 -2.45 6.20 -16.39
N LYS A 28 -1.28 6.34 -15.78
CA LYS A 28 -0.14 5.43 -15.86
C LYS A 28 0.41 5.07 -14.48
N SER A 29 -0.42 5.07 -13.44
CA SER A 29 -0.03 4.45 -12.16
C SER A 29 -0.03 2.91 -12.33
N PRO A 30 0.95 2.19 -11.76
CA PRO A 30 0.98 0.74 -11.82
C PRO A 30 -0.30 0.17 -11.18
N GLU A 31 -1.06 -0.65 -11.92
CA GLU A 31 -2.36 -1.20 -11.50
C GLU A 31 -2.32 -1.85 -10.10
N TYR A 32 -1.17 -2.38 -9.72
CA TYR A 32 -0.87 -2.95 -8.40
C TYR A 32 -1.07 -1.98 -7.23
N PHE A 33 -0.82 -0.68 -7.43
CA PHE A 33 -0.99 0.32 -6.38
C PHE A 33 -2.48 0.55 -6.07
N PHE A 34 -3.31 0.65 -7.11
CA PHE A 34 -4.76 0.72 -6.95
C PHE A 34 -5.32 -0.54 -6.31
N MET A 35 -4.83 -1.71 -6.73
CA MET A 35 -5.21 -2.98 -6.10
C MET A 35 -4.88 -2.99 -4.61
N GLY A 36 -3.69 -2.53 -4.21
CA GLY A 36 -3.31 -2.39 -2.80
C GLY A 36 -4.25 -1.46 -2.02
N LEU A 37 -4.65 -0.34 -2.61
CA LEU A 37 -5.56 0.62 -1.98
C LEU A 37 -6.98 0.03 -1.79
N TYR A 38 -7.50 -0.67 -2.80
CA TYR A 38 -8.79 -1.37 -2.71
C TYR A 38 -8.76 -2.48 -1.64
N VAL A 39 -7.67 -3.23 -1.56
CA VAL A 39 -7.47 -4.24 -0.52
C VAL A 39 -7.45 -3.60 0.87
N LEU A 40 -6.77 -2.46 1.05
CA LEU A 40 -6.72 -1.75 2.33
C LEU A 40 -8.11 -1.28 2.79
N VAL A 41 -8.88 -0.67 1.89
CA VAL A 41 -10.25 -0.22 2.18
C VAL A 41 -11.17 -1.42 2.47
N GLY A 42 -11.08 -2.48 1.66
CA GLY A 42 -11.85 -3.71 1.86
C GLY A 42 -11.55 -4.39 3.19
N ALA A 43 -10.26 -4.49 3.55
CA ALA A 43 -9.84 -5.03 4.84
C ALA A 43 -10.35 -4.18 6.03
N GLY A 44 -10.28 -2.85 5.92
CA GLY A 44 -10.84 -1.94 6.93
C GLY A 44 -12.36 -2.10 7.13
N ALA A 45 -13.09 -2.27 6.03
CA ALA A 45 -14.53 -2.56 6.07
C ALA A 45 -14.82 -3.90 6.74
N LEU A 46 -14.09 -4.97 6.37
CA LEU A 46 -14.23 -6.28 6.98
C LEU A 46 -13.95 -6.26 8.49
N MET A 47 -12.87 -5.60 8.92
CA MET A 47 -12.56 -5.45 10.35
C MET A 47 -13.66 -4.66 11.10
N THR A 48 -14.27 -3.66 10.45
CA THR A 48 -15.38 -2.91 11.02
C THR A 48 -16.65 -3.77 11.12
N THR A 49 -16.97 -4.59 10.13
CA THR A 49 -18.14 -5.47 10.19
C THR A 49 -17.97 -6.57 11.24
N VAL A 50 -16.81 -7.24 11.25
CA VAL A 50 -16.51 -8.32 12.21
C VAL A 50 -16.45 -7.78 13.65
N GLY A 51 -15.87 -6.60 13.86
CA GLY A 51 -15.85 -5.95 15.17
C GLY A 51 -17.24 -5.57 15.69
N PHE A 52 -18.20 -5.30 14.79
CA PHE A 52 -19.56 -4.90 15.17
C PHE A 52 -20.32 -6.12 15.66
N PHE A 53 -20.18 -7.24 14.98
CA PHE A 53 -20.68 -8.53 15.45
C PHE A 53 -20.04 -8.95 16.78
N GLY A 54 -18.76 -8.65 17.01
CA GLY A 54 -18.12 -8.86 18.32
C GLY A 54 -18.75 -8.01 19.43
N CYS A 55 -18.91 -6.70 19.20
CA CYS A 55 -19.46 -5.77 20.19
C CYS A 55 -20.94 -6.08 20.51
N CYS A 56 -21.77 -6.23 19.47
CA CYS A 56 -23.18 -6.60 19.64
C CYS A 56 -23.36 -8.03 20.17
N GLY A 57 -22.42 -8.94 19.88
CA GLY A 57 -22.47 -10.33 20.33
C GLY A 57 -22.23 -10.46 21.83
N ALA A 58 -21.27 -9.69 22.35
CA ALA A 58 -21.04 -9.56 23.78
C ALA A 58 -22.21 -8.87 24.49
N ALA A 59 -22.75 -7.79 23.91
CA ALA A 59 -23.85 -7.04 24.52
C ALA A 59 -25.20 -7.79 24.56
N ARG A 60 -25.43 -8.73 23.61
CA ARG A 60 -26.69 -9.46 23.48
C ARG A 60 -26.62 -10.91 24.03
N GLU A 61 -25.52 -11.28 24.68
CA GLU A 61 -25.21 -12.65 25.17
C GLU A 61 -25.53 -13.77 24.15
N SER A 62 -25.46 -13.44 22.86
CA SER A 62 -25.88 -14.37 21.82
C SER A 62 -24.73 -15.29 21.44
N GLN A 63 -24.83 -16.55 21.87
CA GLN A 63 -23.87 -17.62 21.57
C GLN A 63 -23.62 -17.79 20.06
N CYS A 64 -24.64 -17.57 19.22
CA CYS A 64 -24.52 -17.67 17.77
C CYS A 64 -23.65 -16.54 17.17
N LEU A 65 -23.79 -15.30 17.68
CA LEU A 65 -23.01 -14.16 17.18
C LEU A 65 -21.54 -14.23 17.60
N ILE A 66 -21.28 -14.72 18.81
CA ILE A 66 -19.92 -15.01 19.31
C ILE A 66 -19.27 -16.16 18.52
N GLY A 67 -20.03 -17.22 18.21
CA GLY A 67 -19.56 -18.32 17.39
C GLY A 67 -19.17 -17.89 15.97
N ALA A 68 -20.00 -17.05 15.33
CA ALA A 68 -19.70 -16.49 14.02
C ALA A 68 -18.43 -15.60 14.04
N PHE A 69 -18.26 -14.78 15.08
CA PHE A 69 -17.05 -13.97 15.27
C PHE A 69 -15.80 -14.85 15.38
N PHE A 70 -15.84 -15.90 16.20
CA PHE A 70 -14.71 -16.82 16.35
C PHE A 70 -14.38 -17.56 15.04
N ALA A 71 -15.39 -18.04 14.32
CA ALA A 71 -15.20 -18.67 13.02
C ALA A 71 -14.56 -17.72 11.99
N CYS A 72 -15.02 -16.47 11.93
CA CYS A 72 -14.40 -15.44 11.08
C CYS A 72 -12.93 -15.20 11.44
N LEU A 73 -12.60 -15.10 12.73
CA LEU A 73 -11.21 -14.93 13.17
C LEU A 73 -10.32 -16.12 12.79
N LEU A 74 -10.81 -17.36 12.91
CA LEU A 74 -10.06 -18.53 12.49
C LEU A 74 -9.75 -18.52 10.99
N VAL A 75 -10.72 -18.11 10.16
CA VAL A 75 -10.54 -17.99 8.71
C VAL A 75 -9.51 -16.90 8.39
N ILE A 76 -9.58 -15.74 9.06
CA ILE A 76 -8.61 -14.65 8.88
C ILE A 76 -7.21 -15.12 9.28
N PHE A 77 -7.08 -15.81 10.41
CA PHE A 77 -5.80 -16.33 10.87
C PHE A 77 -5.19 -17.33 9.89
N ALA A 78 -5.99 -18.27 9.36
CA ALA A 78 -5.52 -19.21 8.35
C ALA A 78 -5.10 -18.49 7.04
N ALA A 79 -5.84 -17.45 6.64
CA ALA A 79 -5.50 -16.64 5.48
C ALA A 79 -4.18 -15.86 5.70
N GLU A 80 -3.95 -15.32 6.90
CA GLU A 80 -2.74 -14.58 7.26
C GLU A 80 -1.50 -15.48 7.22
N ILE A 81 -1.59 -16.69 7.76
CA ILE A 81 -0.51 -17.69 7.66
C ILE A 81 -0.23 -18.05 6.21
N THR A 82 -1.28 -18.30 5.42
CA THR A 82 -1.15 -18.64 3.99
C THR A 82 -0.48 -17.50 3.22
N ALA A 83 -0.94 -16.26 3.42
CA ALA A 83 -0.37 -15.07 2.79
C ALA A 83 1.09 -14.84 3.22
N GLY A 84 1.42 -15.03 4.50
CA GLY A 84 2.78 -14.89 5.03
C GLY A 84 3.75 -15.90 4.41
N VAL A 85 3.34 -17.17 4.29
CA VAL A 85 4.14 -18.21 3.63
C VAL A 85 4.31 -17.89 2.15
N PHE A 86 3.23 -17.48 1.46
CA PHE A 86 3.29 -17.12 0.05
C PHE A 86 4.22 -15.92 -0.20
N ALA A 87 4.16 -14.89 0.65
CA ALA A 87 5.05 -13.75 0.61
C ALA A 87 6.52 -14.14 0.83
N PHE A 88 6.79 -15.08 1.74
CA PHE A 88 8.14 -15.54 2.02
C PHE A 88 8.76 -16.33 0.85
N ILE A 89 7.97 -17.16 0.17
CA ILE A 89 8.41 -17.93 -1.01
C ILE A 89 8.57 -16.98 -2.21
N GLY A 90 7.62 -16.06 -2.40
CA GLY A 90 7.56 -15.12 -3.51
C GLY A 90 8.52 -13.93 -3.42
N LYS A 91 9.29 -13.77 -2.33
CA LYS A 91 10.17 -12.61 -2.09
C LYS A 91 11.07 -12.25 -3.26
N LYS A 92 11.66 -13.24 -3.94
CA LYS A 92 12.57 -13.01 -5.07
C LYS A 92 11.83 -12.41 -6.28
N VAL A 93 10.64 -12.93 -6.56
CA VAL A 93 9.78 -12.44 -7.65
C VAL A 93 9.27 -11.05 -7.31
N ALA A 94 8.82 -10.82 -6.07
CA ALA A 94 8.37 -9.52 -5.61
C ALA A 94 9.45 -8.43 -5.73
N ILE A 95 10.70 -8.75 -5.36
CA ILE A 95 11.83 -7.81 -5.53
C ILE A 95 12.10 -7.51 -7.00
N GLN A 96 12.09 -8.53 -7.87
CA GLN A 96 12.30 -8.32 -9.31
C GLN A 96 11.19 -7.48 -9.94
N GLU A 97 9.93 -7.71 -9.58
CA GLU A 97 8.80 -6.91 -10.06
C GLU A 97 8.88 -5.47 -9.54
N ALA A 98 9.23 -5.27 -8.26
CA ALA A 98 9.43 -3.93 -7.71
C ALA A 98 10.57 -3.17 -8.41
N GLN A 99 11.68 -3.85 -8.74
CA GLN A 99 12.78 -3.25 -9.51
C GLN A 99 12.34 -2.87 -10.93
N LYS A 100 11.60 -3.74 -11.63
CA LYS A 100 11.07 -3.41 -12.98
C LYS A 100 10.15 -2.20 -12.96
N ILE A 101 9.24 -2.12 -11.97
CA ILE A 101 8.32 -0.98 -11.84
C ILE A 101 9.11 0.32 -11.64
N TYR A 102 10.14 0.28 -10.79
CA TYR A 102 11.01 1.44 -10.58
C TYR A 102 11.77 1.84 -11.85
N GLU A 103 12.32 0.86 -12.59
CA GLU A 103 13.03 1.13 -13.85
C GLU A 103 12.11 1.72 -14.93
N ASP A 104 10.85 1.28 -15.02
CA ASP A 104 9.89 1.82 -15.99
C ASP A 104 9.49 3.27 -15.65
N ILE A 105 9.25 3.57 -14.37
CA ILE A 105 8.98 4.94 -13.88
C ILE A 105 10.20 5.85 -14.15
N TYR A 106 11.40 5.33 -13.94
CA TYR A 106 12.64 6.07 -14.15
C TYR A 106 12.91 6.35 -15.64
N ASP A 107 12.70 5.37 -16.51
CA ASP A 107 12.89 5.53 -17.97
C ASP A 107 11.87 6.50 -18.57
N ASP A 108 10.62 6.49 -18.07
CA ASP A 108 9.58 7.45 -18.45
C ASP A 108 9.95 8.89 -18.04
N TYR A 109 10.52 9.06 -16.84
CA TYR A 109 11.04 10.34 -16.34
C TYR A 109 12.20 10.86 -17.21
N MET A 110 13.16 10.01 -17.58
CA MET A 110 14.28 10.40 -18.45
C MET A 110 13.82 10.86 -19.84
N LYS A 111 12.72 10.31 -20.35
CA LYS A 111 12.14 10.69 -21.63
C LYS A 111 11.38 12.03 -21.57
N ASN A 112 10.82 12.41 -20.42
CA ASN A 112 10.02 13.63 -20.26
C ASN A 112 10.32 14.38 -18.94
N PRO A 113 11.43 15.14 -18.86
CA PRO A 113 11.87 15.79 -17.61
C PRO A 113 11.00 16.98 -17.14
N VAL A 114 9.90 17.30 -17.83
CA VAL A 114 9.14 18.56 -17.66
C VAL A 114 7.78 18.36 -16.93
N GLY A 115 7.43 17.11 -16.55
CA GLY A 115 6.15 16.78 -15.91
C GLY A 115 6.22 16.57 -14.40
N LYS A 116 5.08 16.65 -13.71
CA LYS A 116 4.81 16.47 -12.25
C LYS A 116 5.49 15.26 -11.54
N VAL A 117 6.18 14.39 -12.26
CA VAL A 117 6.89 13.19 -11.80
C VAL A 117 8.00 13.46 -10.78
N ASN A 118 8.49 14.71 -10.68
CA ASN A 118 9.52 15.11 -9.71
C ASN A 118 9.15 14.83 -8.25
N SER A 119 7.90 15.08 -7.82
CA SER A 119 7.52 14.86 -6.40
C SER A 119 7.39 13.38 -6.07
N THR A 120 6.89 12.56 -7.00
CA THR A 120 6.75 11.11 -6.81
C THR A 120 8.07 10.44 -6.53
N ILE A 121 9.02 10.65 -7.44
CA ILE A 121 10.30 9.95 -7.41
C ILE A 121 11.11 10.40 -6.19
N TYR A 122 10.99 11.69 -5.83
CA TYR A 122 11.57 12.24 -4.60
C TYR A 122 11.04 11.56 -3.34
N HIS A 123 9.72 11.35 -3.21
CA HIS A 123 9.15 10.65 -2.07
C HIS A 123 9.59 9.18 -1.99
N TYR A 124 9.72 8.50 -3.13
CA TYR A 124 10.30 7.15 -3.18
C TYR A 124 11.77 7.15 -2.75
N HIS A 125 12.57 8.11 -3.22
CA HIS A 125 13.99 8.23 -2.85
C HIS A 125 14.20 8.55 -1.38
N VAL A 126 13.37 9.41 -0.80
CA VAL A 126 13.37 9.71 0.64
C VAL A 126 12.94 8.48 1.45
N ALA A 127 11.87 7.79 1.06
CA ALA A 127 11.35 6.63 1.78
C ALA A 127 12.30 5.42 1.73
N LEU A 128 12.95 5.19 0.58
CA LEU A 128 13.86 4.07 0.37
C LEU A 128 15.33 4.40 0.68
N GLN A 129 15.66 5.67 0.95
CA GLN A 129 17.02 6.15 1.15
C GLN A 129 17.97 5.78 -0.01
N CYS A 130 17.46 5.79 -1.24
CA CYS A 130 18.19 5.46 -2.46
C CYS A 130 17.90 6.53 -3.52
N CYS A 131 18.86 6.81 -4.42
CA CYS A 131 18.62 7.67 -5.57
C CYS A 131 19.12 7.03 -6.87
N GLY A 132 18.24 6.94 -7.87
CA GLY A 132 18.62 6.55 -9.23
C GLY A 132 19.03 5.08 -9.42
N LYS A 133 19.74 4.82 -10.52
CA LYS A 133 20.39 3.57 -10.92
C LYS A 133 21.92 3.75 -10.99
N GLY A 134 22.50 4.59 -10.13
CA GLY A 134 23.95 4.74 -10.00
C GLY A 134 24.42 6.15 -9.61
N ASN A 135 25.73 6.36 -9.71
CA ASN A 135 26.43 7.57 -9.27
C ASN A 135 26.52 8.68 -10.33
N THR A 136 26.03 8.46 -11.55
CA THR A 136 26.17 9.42 -12.67
C THR A 136 25.07 10.51 -12.69
N GLU A 137 24.04 10.37 -11.87
CA GLU A 137 22.75 11.09 -12.03
C GLU A 137 22.71 12.45 -11.32
N LYS A 138 23.70 12.76 -10.48
CA LYS A 138 23.85 14.06 -9.82
C LYS A 138 24.02 15.25 -10.78
N LYS A 139 24.21 14.98 -12.09
CA LYS A 139 24.40 15.98 -13.14
C LYS A 139 23.12 16.39 -13.89
N MET A 140 21.97 15.73 -13.68
CA MET A 140 20.84 15.86 -14.61
C MET A 140 19.49 16.26 -13.98
N GLY A 141 19.50 16.86 -12.79
CA GLY A 141 18.31 17.52 -12.23
C GLY A 141 17.30 16.62 -11.52
N LEU A 142 17.68 15.39 -11.15
CA LEU A 142 16.84 14.56 -10.28
C LEU A 142 16.75 15.18 -8.87
N PRO A 143 15.55 15.25 -8.27
CA PRO A 143 15.40 15.58 -6.86
C PRO A 143 15.87 14.38 -6.04
N CYS A 144 17.17 14.32 -5.71
CA CYS A 144 17.70 13.38 -4.70
C CYS A 144 17.70 14.07 -3.33
N PRO A 145 17.39 13.36 -2.24
CA PRO A 145 17.54 13.91 -0.89
C PRO A 145 19.03 14.02 -0.50
N GLU A 146 19.39 15.09 0.22
CA GLU A 146 20.78 15.45 0.55
C GLU A 146 21.53 14.42 1.41
N ASN A 147 20.81 13.50 2.07
CA ASN A 147 21.35 12.49 2.98
C ASN A 147 21.78 11.17 2.32
N THR A 148 21.63 11.03 0.99
CA THR A 148 22.01 9.83 0.23
C THR A 148 23.30 10.03 -0.60
N GLN A 149 24.19 10.92 -0.14
CA GLN A 149 25.49 11.17 -0.78
C GLN A 149 26.57 10.19 -0.30
#